data_AF-A0A9D8Q6F8-F1
#
_entry.id   AF-A0A9D8Q6F8-F1
#
_cell.length_a   1.000
_cell.length_b   1.000
_cell.length_c   1.000
_cell.angle_alpha   90.00
_cell.angle_beta   90.00
_cell.angle_gamma   90.00
#
_symmetry.space_group_name_H-M   'P 1'
#
loop_
_entity.id
_entity.type
_entity.pdbx_description
1 polymer ?
#
loop_
_entity_poly.entity_id
_entity_poly.type
_entity_poly.pdbx_seq_one_letter_code
_entity_poly.pdbx_strand_id
1 'polypeptide(L)'
;MPSPLIALDWGTTRARAFLIGEDGDVLDKRSADRGIQSVPAGGFPAAFEAIAGDLRRANPEAAILLAGMVGSRNGWIEAPYVACPASPAEIAAAGLRVTLDDGTAATVLPGLSCDEGAFDVMRGEETLVVGLGLGDGIACLPGTHSKWAQVEGGRITRFASFMTGEVYGLLREHSILSRLAVEPAEEDAVEGARRGLAAAARLGGLLNAAFAARSEVLAGRM
;
A
#
# COMPACT_ATOMS: atom_id res chain seq x y z
N MET A 1 25.66 -3.94 -17.51
CA MET A 1 24.29 -3.61 -17.93
C MET A 1 23.40 -3.92 -16.74
N PRO A 2 22.36 -3.12 -16.45
CA PRO A 2 21.50 -3.43 -15.30
C PRO A 2 20.88 -4.81 -15.53
N SER A 3 21.02 -5.73 -14.55
CA SER A 3 20.38 -7.04 -14.66
C SER A 3 18.86 -6.89 -14.77
N PRO A 4 18.15 -7.83 -15.42
CA PRO A 4 16.70 -7.91 -15.31
C PRO A 4 16.27 -7.96 -13.83
N LEU A 5 15.06 -7.51 -13.54
CA LEU A 5 14.54 -7.38 -12.19
C LEU A 5 13.25 -8.19 -12.03
N ILE A 6 13.21 -9.03 -11.01
CA ILE A 6 11.98 -9.65 -10.52
C ILE A 6 11.52 -8.83 -9.30
N ALA A 7 10.55 -7.94 -9.51
CA ALA A 7 10.00 -7.11 -8.46
C ALA A 7 8.71 -7.74 -7.92
N LEU A 8 8.62 -7.88 -6.61
CA LEU A 8 7.39 -8.26 -5.92
C LEU A 8 6.86 -7.08 -5.13
N ASP A 9 5.60 -6.79 -5.35
CA ASP A 9 4.81 -5.93 -4.48
C ASP A 9 3.84 -6.82 -3.71
N TRP A 10 4.13 -6.98 -2.42
CA TRP A 10 3.49 -7.97 -1.58
C TRP A 10 2.77 -7.28 -0.43
N GLY A 11 1.53 -6.90 -0.70
CA GLY A 11 0.65 -6.24 0.25
C GLY A 11 -0.03 -7.19 1.23
N THR A 12 -0.91 -6.62 2.05
CA THR A 12 -1.66 -7.34 3.08
C THR A 12 -2.58 -8.41 2.50
N THR A 13 -3.30 -8.08 1.43
CA THR A 13 -4.35 -8.93 0.83
C THR A 13 -3.94 -9.59 -0.49
N ARG A 14 -3.05 -8.94 -1.25
CA ARG A 14 -2.63 -9.33 -2.60
C ARG A 14 -1.11 -9.40 -2.70
N ALA A 15 -0.63 -10.28 -3.58
CA ALA A 15 0.75 -10.32 -4.04
C ALA A 15 0.79 -10.08 -5.55
N ARG A 16 1.76 -9.30 -6.01
CA ARG A 16 2.03 -9.03 -7.42
C ARG A 16 3.49 -9.29 -7.70
N ALA A 17 3.80 -9.90 -8.85
CA ALA A 17 5.16 -10.10 -9.31
C ALA A 17 5.31 -9.54 -10.73
N PHE A 18 6.46 -8.96 -11.01
CA PHE A 18 6.81 -8.37 -12.29
C PHE A 18 8.18 -8.86 -12.70
N LEU A 19 8.33 -9.30 -13.95
CA LEU A 19 9.62 -9.44 -14.60
C LEU A 19 9.84 -8.17 -15.42
N ILE A 20 10.93 -7.44 -15.12
CA ILE A 20 11.28 -6.18 -15.73
C ILE A 20 12.61 -6.38 -16.46
N GLY A 21 12.65 -6.07 -17.75
CA GLY A 21 13.86 -6.17 -18.57
C GLY A 21 14.89 -5.10 -18.23
N GLU A 22 16.09 -5.23 -18.81
CA GLU A 22 17.18 -4.27 -18.59
C GLU A 22 16.83 -2.84 -19.02
N ASP A 23 15.95 -2.71 -20.02
CA ASP A 23 15.46 -1.45 -20.56
C ASP A 23 14.29 -0.84 -19.74
N GLY A 24 13.85 -1.52 -18.68
CA GLY A 24 12.74 -1.11 -17.82
C GLY A 24 11.36 -1.58 -18.27
N ASP A 25 11.26 -2.29 -19.39
CA ASP A 25 10.00 -2.85 -19.89
C ASP A 25 9.49 -3.98 -19.00
N VAL A 26 8.18 -3.98 -18.73
CA VAL A 26 7.51 -5.07 -18.01
C VAL A 26 7.27 -6.23 -18.97
N LEU A 27 8.03 -7.31 -18.83
CA LEU A 27 8.00 -8.50 -19.68
C LEU A 27 6.95 -9.53 -19.23
N ASP A 28 6.70 -9.63 -17.92
CA ASP A 28 5.63 -10.46 -17.35
C ASP A 28 5.06 -9.75 -16.10
N LYS A 29 3.77 -9.96 -15.85
CA LYS A 29 3.04 -9.46 -14.68
C LYS A 29 2.09 -10.52 -14.17
N ARG A 30 2.17 -10.80 -12.88
CA ARG A 30 1.37 -11.81 -12.18
C ARG A 30 0.73 -11.25 -10.93
N SER A 31 -0.41 -11.83 -10.56
CA SER A 31 -1.12 -11.46 -9.34
C SER A 31 -1.70 -12.69 -8.67
N ALA A 32 -1.69 -12.72 -7.34
CA ALA A 32 -2.31 -13.75 -6.54
C ALA A 32 -3.12 -13.14 -5.38
N ASP A 33 -4.22 -13.80 -5.03
CA ASP A 33 -4.97 -13.62 -3.77
C ASP A 33 -4.20 -14.22 -2.57
N ARG A 34 -2.92 -13.84 -2.44
CA ARG A 34 -2.01 -14.40 -1.44
C ARG A 34 -1.16 -13.32 -0.78
N GLY A 35 -1.80 -12.27 -0.28
CA GLY A 35 -1.15 -11.26 0.55
C GLY A 35 -0.69 -11.81 1.90
N ILE A 36 0.12 -11.03 2.64
CA ILE A 36 0.80 -11.52 3.84
C ILE A 36 -0.15 -12.10 4.90
N GLN A 37 -1.38 -11.60 5.01
CA GLN A 37 -2.35 -12.06 6.02
C GLN A 37 -2.87 -13.49 5.75
N SER A 38 -2.76 -13.95 4.50
CA SER A 38 -3.22 -15.28 4.07
C SER A 38 -2.13 -16.33 4.10
N VAL A 39 -0.86 -15.91 4.29
CA VAL A 39 0.29 -16.79 4.30
C VAL A 39 0.56 -17.23 5.74
N PRO A 40 0.49 -18.53 6.07
CA PRO A 40 0.82 -19.00 7.41
C PRO A 40 2.31 -18.82 7.70
N ALA A 41 2.69 -18.83 8.97
CA ALA A 41 4.10 -18.79 9.38
C ALA A 41 4.89 -19.92 8.68
N GLY A 42 6.03 -19.58 8.09
CA GLY A 42 6.85 -20.49 7.27
C GLY A 42 6.32 -20.76 5.85
N GLY A 43 5.18 -20.19 5.45
CA GLY A 43 4.56 -20.40 4.14
C GLY A 43 5.09 -19.47 3.02
N PHE A 44 5.86 -18.43 3.36
CA PHE A 44 6.34 -17.45 2.39
C PHE A 44 7.23 -18.02 1.27
N PRO A 45 8.19 -18.95 1.54
CA PRO A 45 8.97 -19.57 0.46
C PRO A 45 8.09 -20.25 -0.60
N ALA A 46 7.09 -21.02 -0.16
CA ALA A 46 6.16 -21.70 -1.07
C ALA A 46 5.25 -20.70 -1.81
N ALA A 47 4.85 -19.61 -1.17
CA ALA A 47 4.07 -18.56 -1.80
C ALA A 47 4.88 -17.78 -2.86
N PHE A 48 6.15 -17.50 -2.59
CA PHE A 48 7.08 -16.89 -3.54
C PHE A 48 7.32 -17.81 -4.74
N GLU A 49 7.61 -19.08 -4.47
CA GLU A 49 7.82 -20.10 -5.50
C GLU A 49 6.60 -20.24 -6.42
N ALA A 50 5.38 -20.18 -5.87
CA ALA A 50 4.16 -20.26 -6.64
C ALA A 50 3.91 -19.06 -7.57
N ILE A 51 4.32 -17.84 -7.20
CA ILE A 51 4.08 -16.64 -8.03
C ILE A 51 5.24 -16.30 -8.97
N ALA A 52 6.49 -16.55 -8.55
CA ALA A 52 7.69 -16.07 -9.23
C ALA A 52 8.82 -17.13 -9.34
N GLY A 53 8.60 -18.37 -8.92
CA GLY A 53 9.66 -19.38 -8.88
C GLY A 53 10.19 -19.80 -10.26
N ASP A 54 9.31 -19.93 -11.23
CA ASP A 54 9.63 -20.17 -12.64
C ASP A 54 10.28 -18.95 -13.31
N LEU A 55 9.81 -17.72 -13.00
CA LEU A 55 10.46 -16.48 -13.46
C LEU A 55 11.91 -16.43 -12.99
N ARG A 56 12.15 -16.73 -11.72
CA ARG A 56 13.50 -16.80 -11.14
C ARG A 56 14.35 -17.85 -11.84
N ARG A 57 13.83 -19.07 -12.06
CA ARG A 57 14.60 -20.13 -12.74
C ARG A 57 14.93 -19.79 -14.19
N ALA A 58 14.02 -19.11 -14.89
CA ALA A 58 14.22 -18.70 -16.27
C ALA A 58 15.18 -17.51 -16.41
N ASN A 59 15.35 -16.70 -15.34
CA ASN A 59 16.19 -15.51 -15.33
C ASN A 59 17.14 -15.54 -14.10
N PRO A 60 18.12 -16.47 -14.06
CA PRO A 60 18.98 -16.68 -12.89
C PRO A 60 19.87 -15.48 -12.53
N GLU A 61 20.12 -14.58 -13.49
CA GLU A 61 20.85 -13.32 -13.31
C GLU A 61 19.98 -12.17 -12.78
N ALA A 62 18.66 -12.35 -12.73
CA ALA A 62 17.75 -11.28 -12.33
C ALA A 62 17.88 -10.96 -10.84
N ALA A 63 17.96 -9.66 -10.53
CA ALA A 63 17.87 -9.21 -9.15
C ALA A 63 16.44 -9.38 -8.64
N ILE A 64 16.27 -9.77 -7.37
CA ILE A 64 14.95 -9.90 -6.74
C ILE A 64 14.76 -8.78 -5.72
N LEU A 65 13.65 -8.04 -5.89
CA LEU A 65 13.26 -6.94 -5.01
C LEU A 65 11.89 -7.22 -4.40
N LEU A 66 11.79 -7.14 -3.08
CA LEU A 66 10.58 -7.40 -2.31
C LEU A 66 10.12 -6.09 -1.65
N ALA A 67 8.96 -5.58 -2.03
CA ALA A 67 8.40 -4.33 -1.52
C ALA A 67 7.06 -4.56 -0.81
N GLY A 68 6.69 -3.63 0.05
CA GLY A 68 5.43 -3.67 0.80
C GLY A 68 5.48 -4.52 2.06
N MET A 69 4.34 -5.08 2.42
CA MET A 69 4.11 -5.71 3.72
C MET A 69 4.90 -7.00 3.97
N VAL A 70 5.50 -7.60 2.93
CA VAL A 70 6.51 -8.67 3.09
C VAL A 70 7.67 -8.25 3.99
N GLY A 71 8.00 -6.97 4.03
CA GLY A 71 9.02 -6.38 4.90
C GLY A 71 8.55 -6.01 6.31
N SER A 72 7.28 -6.23 6.66
CA SER A 72 6.73 -5.84 7.97
C SER A 72 7.10 -6.84 9.08
N ARG A 73 6.84 -6.48 10.35
CA ARG A 73 7.05 -7.38 11.51
C ARG A 73 6.29 -8.71 11.40
N ASN A 74 5.10 -8.67 10.80
CA ASN A 74 4.27 -9.86 10.56
C ASN A 74 4.44 -10.38 9.12
N GLY A 75 5.42 -9.87 8.38
CA GLY A 75 5.76 -10.26 7.02
C GLY A 75 6.70 -11.47 7.01
N TRP A 76 7.41 -11.63 5.89
CA TRP A 76 8.40 -12.70 5.75
C TRP A 76 9.70 -12.34 6.48
N ILE A 77 10.23 -11.14 6.22
CA ILE A 77 11.51 -10.68 6.76
C ILE A 77 11.35 -9.23 7.17
N GLU A 78 11.47 -8.94 8.47
CA GLU A 78 11.28 -7.57 8.99
C GLU A 78 12.42 -6.66 8.49
N ALA A 79 12.07 -5.67 7.66
CA ALA A 79 12.97 -4.62 7.18
C ALA A 79 12.77 -3.35 8.02
N PRO A 80 13.83 -2.75 8.60
CA PRO A 80 13.73 -1.52 9.38
C PRO A 80 13.10 -0.37 8.59
N TYR A 81 12.55 0.62 9.29
CA TYR A 81 12.08 1.87 8.67
C TYR A 81 13.25 2.83 8.42
N VAL A 82 13.15 3.63 7.37
CA VAL A 82 14.00 4.80 7.14
C VAL A 82 13.24 6.05 7.60
N ALA A 83 13.89 6.91 8.40
CA ALA A 83 13.27 8.14 8.86
C ALA A 83 13.18 9.18 7.72
N CYS A 84 12.05 9.86 7.63
CA CYS A 84 11.92 11.07 6.80
C CYS A 84 12.77 12.23 7.37
N PRO A 85 13.31 13.12 6.52
CA PRO A 85 13.18 13.14 5.06
C PRO A 85 14.04 12.07 4.35
N ALA A 86 13.49 11.39 3.34
CA ALA A 86 14.16 10.30 2.63
C ALA A 86 14.13 10.47 1.10
N SER A 87 15.28 10.33 0.46
CA SER A 87 15.47 10.27 -1.00
C SER A 87 15.42 8.83 -1.51
N PRO A 88 15.19 8.59 -2.81
CA PRO A 88 15.29 7.25 -3.41
C PRO A 88 16.61 6.55 -3.13
N ALA A 89 17.72 7.31 -3.14
CA ALA A 89 19.05 6.77 -2.90
C ALA A 89 19.19 6.26 -1.45
N GLU A 90 18.66 7.00 -0.47
CA GLU A 90 18.68 6.57 0.94
C GLU A 90 17.76 5.35 1.16
N ILE A 91 16.59 5.31 0.52
CA ILE A 91 15.69 4.14 0.57
C ILE A 91 16.37 2.91 -0.02
N ALA A 92 16.96 3.03 -1.21
CA ALA A 92 17.66 1.94 -1.90
C ALA A 92 18.90 1.47 -1.12
N ALA A 93 19.68 2.39 -0.54
CA ALA A 93 20.85 2.07 0.27
C ALA A 93 20.49 1.32 1.56
N ALA A 94 19.31 1.60 2.13
CA ALA A 94 18.78 0.92 3.30
C ALA A 94 18.07 -0.42 2.98
N GLY A 95 18.00 -0.82 1.71
CA GLY A 95 17.47 -2.12 1.29
C GLY A 95 18.16 -3.27 2.01
N LEU A 96 17.37 -4.12 2.67
CA LEU A 96 17.88 -5.27 3.42
C LEU A 96 18.20 -6.40 2.45
N ARG A 97 19.49 -6.66 2.24
CA ARG A 97 19.95 -7.82 1.45
C ARG A 97 19.82 -9.09 2.27
N VAL A 98 19.19 -10.10 1.69
CA VAL A 98 18.88 -11.37 2.33
C VAL A 98 19.21 -12.53 1.40
N THR A 99 19.50 -13.69 1.99
CA THR A 99 19.58 -14.96 1.28
C THR A 99 18.39 -15.81 1.74
N LEU A 100 17.52 -16.17 0.81
CA LEU A 100 16.38 -17.05 1.06
C LEU A 100 16.85 -18.49 1.30
N ASP A 101 15.98 -19.34 1.83
CA ASP A 101 16.31 -20.71 2.26
C ASP A 101 16.94 -21.58 1.15
N ASP A 102 16.62 -21.31 -0.11
CA ASP A 102 17.16 -22.02 -1.27
C ASP A 102 18.42 -21.38 -1.87
N GLY A 103 19.04 -20.43 -1.16
CA GLY A 103 20.24 -19.72 -1.58
C GLY A 103 19.99 -18.51 -2.47
N THR A 104 18.73 -18.21 -2.81
CA THR A 104 18.38 -17.06 -3.65
C THR A 104 18.69 -15.75 -2.94
N ALA A 105 19.47 -14.87 -3.57
CA ALA A 105 19.69 -13.51 -3.09
C ALA A 105 18.48 -12.62 -3.41
N ALA A 106 18.00 -11.87 -2.43
CA ALA A 106 16.93 -10.90 -2.59
C ALA A 106 17.22 -9.62 -1.79
N THR A 107 16.53 -8.53 -2.13
CA THR A 107 16.55 -7.28 -1.36
C THR A 107 15.14 -6.96 -0.92
N VAL A 108 14.92 -6.73 0.38
CA VAL A 108 13.66 -6.25 0.92
C VAL A 108 13.74 -4.73 1.09
N LEU A 109 12.83 -3.99 0.45
CA LEU A 109 12.77 -2.54 0.61
C LEU A 109 12.25 -2.16 2.00
N PRO A 110 12.85 -1.15 2.65
CA PRO A 110 12.34 -0.62 3.90
C PRO A 110 11.06 0.19 3.66
N GLY A 111 10.24 0.32 4.70
CA GLY A 111 9.22 1.36 4.75
C GLY A 111 9.82 2.69 5.21
N LEU A 112 8.98 3.73 5.31
CA LEU A 112 9.35 5.01 5.91
C LEU A 112 8.65 5.26 7.24
N SER A 113 9.30 6.04 8.11
CA SER A 113 8.72 6.57 9.35
C SER A 113 8.87 8.09 9.43
N CYS A 114 7.90 8.76 10.03
CA CYS A 114 7.93 10.18 10.32
C CYS A 114 7.54 10.42 11.79
N ASP A 115 8.20 11.35 12.46
CA ASP A 115 7.89 11.72 13.86
C ASP A 115 7.86 13.24 14.01
N GLU A 116 6.68 13.83 13.77
CA GLU A 116 6.41 15.26 13.94
C GLU A 116 5.47 15.50 15.14
N GLY A 117 5.68 14.76 16.23
CA GLY A 117 4.82 14.77 17.42
C GLY A 117 3.69 13.72 17.40
N ALA A 118 3.53 13.04 16.26
CA ALA A 118 2.78 11.80 16.13
C ALA A 118 3.58 10.87 15.20
N PHE A 119 3.99 9.72 15.73
CA PHE A 119 4.76 8.74 14.97
C PHE A 119 3.87 8.08 13.90
N ASP A 120 4.30 8.16 12.65
CA ASP A 120 3.59 7.62 11.50
C ASP A 120 4.52 6.72 10.66
N VAL A 121 3.94 5.74 9.97
CA VAL A 121 4.65 4.77 9.15
C VAL A 121 3.93 4.49 7.83
N MET A 122 4.71 4.20 6.79
CA MET A 122 4.24 3.62 5.54
C MET A 122 5.17 2.49 5.10
N ARG A 123 4.64 1.53 4.32
CA ARG A 123 5.43 0.41 3.80
C ARG A 123 4.81 -0.13 2.51
N GLY A 124 5.49 0.14 1.41
CA GLY A 124 5.07 -0.09 0.04
C GLY A 124 4.70 1.22 -0.66
N GLU A 125 4.07 2.16 0.07
CA GLU A 125 3.68 3.46 -0.48
C GLU A 125 4.89 4.31 -0.88
N GLU A 126 6.03 4.20 -0.17
CA GLU A 126 7.25 4.92 -0.52
C GLU A 126 7.74 4.57 -1.93
N THR A 127 7.61 3.30 -2.32
CA THR A 127 7.96 2.82 -3.66
C THR A 127 7.05 3.46 -4.72
N LEU A 128 5.77 3.67 -4.40
CA LEU A 128 4.83 4.36 -5.30
C LEU A 128 5.18 5.84 -5.45
N VAL A 129 5.49 6.54 -4.35
CA VAL A 129 5.88 7.95 -4.40
C VAL A 129 7.15 8.16 -5.22
N VAL A 130 8.14 7.27 -5.06
CA VAL A 130 9.35 7.28 -5.90
C VAL A 130 8.99 7.08 -7.37
N GLY A 131 8.09 6.15 -7.67
CA GLY A 131 7.62 5.89 -9.04
C GLY A 131 6.85 7.04 -9.70
N LEU A 132 6.27 7.96 -8.92
CA LEU A 132 5.63 9.18 -9.42
C LEU A 132 6.63 10.26 -9.90
N GLY A 133 7.93 10.06 -9.67
CA GLY A 133 8.99 10.95 -10.17
C GLY A 133 9.39 12.10 -9.24
N LEU A 134 8.89 12.10 -8.00
CA LEU A 134 9.29 13.02 -6.92
C LEU A 134 9.28 14.52 -7.27
N GLY A 135 8.31 14.96 -8.06
CA GLY A 135 8.04 16.38 -8.24
C GLY A 135 7.58 17.02 -6.92
N ASP A 136 8.01 18.26 -6.67
CA ASP A 136 7.61 19.01 -5.48
C ASP A 136 6.08 19.12 -5.38
N GLY A 137 5.52 18.76 -4.23
CA GLY A 137 4.07 18.78 -4.01
C GLY A 137 3.60 17.70 -3.05
N ILE A 138 2.31 17.36 -3.18
CA ILE A 138 1.64 16.39 -2.32
C ILE A 138 1.21 15.18 -3.16
N ALA A 139 1.70 13.99 -2.81
CA ALA A 139 1.21 12.72 -3.34
C ALA A 139 0.10 12.18 -2.42
N CYS A 140 -1.11 12.02 -2.99
CA CYS A 140 -2.21 11.35 -2.31
C CYS A 140 -2.31 9.90 -2.80
N LEU A 141 -2.17 8.95 -1.88
CA LEU A 141 -2.21 7.51 -2.13
C LEU A 141 -3.42 6.94 -1.41
N PRO A 142 -4.61 6.93 -2.04
CA PRO A 142 -5.81 6.42 -1.42
C PRO A 142 -5.76 4.90 -1.26
N GLY A 143 -6.41 4.39 -0.23
CA GLY A 143 -6.49 2.96 0.07
C GLY A 143 -7.13 2.69 1.42
N THR A 144 -6.97 1.46 1.94
CA THR A 144 -7.37 1.07 3.30
C THR A 144 -6.88 2.10 4.31
N HIS A 145 -5.59 2.47 4.20
CA HIS A 145 -4.97 3.60 4.87
C HIS A 145 -4.47 4.57 3.81
N SER A 146 -5.15 5.69 3.64
CA SER A 146 -4.71 6.72 2.71
C SER A 146 -3.47 7.42 3.24
N LYS A 147 -2.46 7.59 2.39
CA LYS A 147 -1.25 8.36 2.72
C LYS A 147 -1.24 9.68 1.96
N TRP A 148 -0.92 10.76 2.66
CA TRP A 148 -0.66 12.07 2.09
C TRP A 148 0.81 12.38 2.33
N ALA A 149 1.64 12.27 1.29
CA ALA A 149 3.09 12.45 1.38
C ALA A 149 3.51 13.79 0.77
N GLN A 150 4.27 14.58 1.52
CA GLN A 150 4.95 15.76 0.99
C GLN A 150 6.25 15.34 0.32
N VAL A 151 6.43 15.80 -0.91
CA VAL A 151 7.68 15.71 -1.66
C VAL A 151 8.25 17.11 -1.84
N GLU A 152 9.52 17.29 -1.48
CA GLU A 152 10.27 18.53 -1.65
C GLU A 152 11.73 18.20 -1.98
N GLY A 153 12.29 18.81 -3.02
CA GLY A 153 13.69 18.66 -3.40
C GLY A 153 14.08 17.21 -3.73
N GLY A 154 13.16 16.44 -4.33
CA GLY A 154 13.40 15.03 -4.64
C GLY A 154 13.43 14.10 -3.41
N ARG A 155 12.82 14.51 -2.30
CA ARG A 155 12.74 13.75 -1.05
C ARG A 155 11.31 13.67 -0.55
N ILE A 156 10.94 12.54 0.04
CA ILE A 156 9.71 12.41 0.83
C ILE A 156 10.01 13.01 2.21
N THR A 157 9.50 14.21 2.49
CA THR A 157 9.90 14.99 3.68
C THR A 157 9.03 14.71 4.89
N ARG A 158 7.73 14.49 4.69
CA ARG A 158 6.77 14.10 5.72
C ARG A 158 5.59 13.39 5.09
N PHE A 159 4.80 12.70 5.91
CA PHE A 159 3.53 12.15 5.46
C PHE A 159 2.53 12.04 6.62
N ALA A 160 1.26 11.91 6.27
CA ALA A 160 0.19 11.64 7.21
C ALA A 160 -0.70 10.51 6.70
N SER A 161 -1.01 9.58 7.61
CA SER A 161 -1.87 8.43 7.38
C SER A 161 -3.29 8.68 7.87
N PHE A 162 -4.27 8.26 7.07
CA PHE A 162 -5.67 8.31 7.43
C PHE A 162 -6.33 6.96 7.13
N MET A 163 -6.98 6.35 8.12
CA MET A 163 -7.66 5.05 7.99
C MET A 163 -9.02 5.17 7.26
N THR A 164 -9.10 5.98 6.19
CA THR A 164 -10.35 6.32 5.50
C THR A 164 -11.06 5.10 4.94
N GLY A 165 -10.34 4.22 4.22
CA GLY A 165 -10.90 3.00 3.64
C GLY A 165 -11.32 1.98 4.69
N GLU A 166 -10.50 1.78 5.72
CA GLU A 166 -10.82 0.88 6.84
C GLU A 166 -12.06 1.35 7.61
N VAL A 167 -12.12 2.62 7.99
CA VAL A 167 -13.27 3.19 8.69
C VAL A 167 -14.53 3.15 7.82
N TYR A 168 -14.41 3.41 6.52
CA TYR A 168 -15.53 3.26 5.58
C TYR A 168 -16.07 1.82 5.57
N GLY A 169 -15.19 0.82 5.44
CA GLY A 169 -15.58 -0.59 5.49
C GLY A 169 -16.25 -0.97 6.81
N LEU A 170 -15.66 -0.60 7.95
CA LEU A 170 -16.24 -0.85 9.27
C LEU A 170 -17.63 -0.23 9.44
N LEU A 171 -17.81 1.02 9.00
CA LEU A 171 -19.10 1.70 9.06
C LEU A 171 -20.12 1.01 8.14
N ARG A 172 -19.73 0.68 6.91
CA ARG A 172 -20.63 0.11 5.91
C ARG A 172 -21.03 -1.33 6.22
N GLU A 173 -20.14 -2.13 6.77
CA GLU A 173 -20.34 -3.59 6.89
C GLU A 173 -20.68 -4.03 8.33
N HIS A 174 -20.17 -3.30 9.33
CA HIS A 174 -20.20 -3.75 10.72
C HIS A 174 -20.85 -2.76 11.70
N SER A 175 -21.45 -1.67 11.21
CA SER A 175 -22.16 -0.69 12.05
C SER A 175 -23.68 -0.70 11.84
N ILE A 176 -24.39 0.18 12.55
CA ILE A 176 -25.84 0.37 12.35
C ILE A 176 -26.21 0.89 10.94
N LEU A 177 -25.25 1.46 10.20
CA LEU A 177 -25.42 1.86 8.81
C LEU A 177 -25.58 0.64 7.88
N SER A 178 -24.97 -0.50 8.21
CA SER A 178 -24.99 -1.70 7.36
C SER A 178 -26.40 -2.27 7.13
N ARG A 179 -27.33 -2.00 8.04
CA ARG A 179 -28.74 -2.43 7.91
C ARG A 179 -29.49 -1.74 6.77
N LEU A 180 -28.97 -0.62 6.28
CA LEU A 180 -29.56 0.18 5.21
C LEU A 180 -28.63 0.32 4.00
N ALA A 181 -27.34 0.02 4.17
CA ALA A 181 -26.36 0.14 3.10
C ALA A 181 -26.60 -0.93 2.02
N VAL A 182 -26.64 -0.48 0.77
CA VAL A 182 -26.61 -1.32 -0.43
C VAL A 182 -25.40 -0.93 -1.27
N GLU A 183 -25.04 -1.74 -2.27
CA GLU A 183 -24.04 -1.33 -3.25
C GLU A 183 -24.68 -0.25 -4.15
N PRO A 184 -24.15 0.99 -4.16
CA PRO A 184 -24.73 2.05 -4.96
C PRO A 184 -24.45 1.83 -6.46
N ALA A 185 -25.35 2.33 -7.31
CA ALA A 185 -25.00 2.57 -8.70
C ALA A 185 -23.95 3.70 -8.79
N GLU A 186 -23.25 3.80 -9.91
CA GLU A 186 -22.16 4.78 -10.08
C GLU A 186 -22.61 6.23 -9.84
N GLU A 187 -23.78 6.61 -10.36
CA GLU A 187 -24.36 7.94 -10.17
C GLU A 187 -24.66 8.24 -8.69
N ASP A 188 -25.23 7.26 -7.97
CA ASP A 188 -25.52 7.37 -6.54
C ASP A 188 -24.22 7.45 -5.71
N ALA A 189 -23.17 6.75 -6.13
CA ALA A 189 -21.87 6.82 -5.48
C ALA A 189 -21.24 8.22 -5.61
N VAL A 190 -21.34 8.85 -6.80
CA VAL A 190 -20.86 10.22 -7.04
C VAL A 190 -21.64 11.22 -6.20
N GLU A 191 -22.97 11.12 -6.19
CA GLU A 191 -23.82 12.01 -5.38
C GLU A 191 -23.59 11.79 -3.88
N GLY A 192 -23.45 10.54 -3.44
CA GLY A 192 -23.11 10.18 -2.07
C GLY A 192 -21.77 10.76 -1.63
N ALA A 193 -20.74 10.67 -2.49
CA ALA A 193 -19.44 11.29 -2.24
C ALA A 193 -19.53 12.81 -2.13
N ARG A 194 -20.29 13.47 -3.01
CA ARG A 194 -20.54 14.91 -2.96
C ARG A 194 -21.23 15.32 -1.66
N ARG A 195 -22.26 14.58 -1.23
CA ARG A 195 -22.96 14.80 0.04
C ARG A 195 -22.03 14.58 1.23
N GLY A 196 -21.19 13.55 1.20
CA GLY A 196 -20.19 13.26 2.22
C GLY A 196 -19.17 14.37 2.36
N LEU A 197 -18.63 14.88 1.25
CA LEU A 197 -17.71 16.02 1.24
C LEU A 197 -18.36 17.28 1.83
N ALA A 198 -19.60 17.58 1.45
CA ALA A 198 -20.34 18.70 2.04
C ALA A 198 -20.60 18.50 3.55
N ALA A 199 -20.83 17.26 3.99
CA ALA A 199 -21.02 16.92 5.40
C ALA A 199 -19.73 17.08 6.21
N ALA A 200 -18.57 16.80 5.63
CA ALA A 200 -17.26 16.95 6.28
C ALA A 200 -16.96 18.41 6.71
N ALA A 201 -17.56 19.39 6.03
CA ALA A 201 -17.45 20.81 6.40
C ALA A 201 -18.37 21.24 7.55
N ARG A 202 -19.27 20.38 8.04
CA ARG A 202 -20.22 20.71 9.10
C ARG A 202 -19.58 20.59 10.49
N LEU A 203 -20.10 21.38 11.42
CA LEU A 203 -19.78 21.25 12.85
C LEU A 203 -20.37 19.93 13.37
N GLY A 204 -19.53 19.01 13.84
CA GLY A 204 -19.96 17.71 14.39
C GLY A 204 -18.97 16.55 14.14
N GLY A 205 -18.07 16.71 13.17
CA GLY A 205 -17.05 15.71 12.86
C GLY A 205 -17.60 14.40 12.32
N LEU A 206 -16.72 13.40 12.21
CA LEU A 206 -17.02 12.13 11.54
C LEU A 206 -18.18 11.36 12.19
N LEU A 207 -18.23 11.27 13.51
CA LEU A 207 -19.26 10.47 14.21
C LEU A 207 -20.67 11.02 14.01
N ASN A 208 -20.82 12.36 14.03
CA ASN A 208 -22.10 13.00 13.73
C ASN A 208 -22.48 12.84 12.24
N ALA A 209 -21.53 13.09 11.33
CA ALA A 209 -21.77 12.98 9.90
C ALA A 209 -22.14 11.54 9.49
N ALA A 210 -21.47 10.53 10.05
CA ALA A 210 -21.77 9.13 9.80
C ALA A 210 -23.19 8.75 10.28
N PHE A 211 -23.60 9.19 11.47
CA PHE A 211 -24.96 8.92 11.94
C PHE A 211 -26.02 9.69 11.13
N ALA A 212 -25.70 10.90 10.67
CA ALA A 212 -26.59 11.69 9.82
C ALA A 212 -26.95 10.95 8.52
N ALA A 213 -26.01 10.21 7.90
CA ALA A 213 -26.31 9.39 6.73
C ALA A 213 -27.46 8.39 6.98
N ARG A 214 -27.51 7.77 8.17
CA ARG A 214 -28.63 6.93 8.59
C ARG A 214 -29.92 7.75 8.76
N SER A 215 -29.84 8.88 9.44
CA SER A 215 -31.01 9.73 9.72
C SER A 215 -31.65 10.28 8.44
N GLU A 216 -30.86 10.59 7.41
CA GLU A 216 -31.36 11.03 6.10
C GLU A 216 -32.18 9.93 5.42
N VAL A 217 -31.75 8.67 5.48
CA VAL A 217 -32.51 7.52 4.95
C VAL A 217 -33.81 7.32 5.72
N LEU A 218 -33.76 7.36 7.05
CA LEU A 218 -34.96 7.26 7.88
C LEU A 218 -35.97 8.39 7.66
N ALA A 219 -35.49 9.56 7.22
CA ALA A 219 -36.32 10.70 6.87
C ALA A 219 -36.77 10.70 5.40
N GLY A 220 -36.38 9.71 4.59
CA GLY A 220 -36.72 9.62 3.16
C GLY A 220 -36.04 10.68 2.30
N ARG A 221 -34.87 11.20 2.70
CA ARG A 221 -34.08 12.22 1.99
C ARG A 221 -32.86 11.64 1.25
N MET A 222 -32.64 10.34 1.41
CA MET A 222 -31.61 9.50 0.80
C MET A 222 -32.19 8.10 0.68
#